data_AF-A0A0F9SNQ8-F1
#
_entry.id   AF-A0A0F9SNQ8-F1
#
_cell.length_a   1.000
_cell.length_b   1.000
_cell.length_c   1.000
_cell.angle_alpha   90.00
_cell.angle_beta   90.00
_cell.angle_gamma   90.00
#
_symmetry.space_group_name_H-M   'P 1'
#
loop_
_entity.id
_entity.type
_entity.pdbx_description
1 polymer ?
#
loop_
_entity_poly.entity_id
_entity_poly.type
_entity_poly.pdbx_seq_one_letter_code
_entity_poly.pdbx_strand_id
1 'polypeptide(L)'
;MTKPCTTGDIFDMEKDVMCFYDNLLRSMNGLHEGEILEIRAIVYEVIVIFRTLQSELISAVARHRGLKIRELILLDQNTKLETSEAALLMKMKGLIDMQTSEIQGAVKDLMSGVAVVGLEEILKTVGISMLPRGANNGH
;
A
#
# COMPACT_ATOMS: atom_id res chain seq x y z
N MET A 1 11.94 16.33 15.70
CA MET A 1 12.66 15.04 15.72
C MET A 1 11.81 14.02 15.00
N THR A 2 12.33 13.32 14.00
CA THR A 2 11.63 12.21 13.35
C THR A 2 11.64 10.99 14.29
N LYS A 3 10.48 10.36 14.50
CA LYS A 3 10.36 9.12 15.27
C LYS A 3 11.20 8.03 14.56
N PRO A 4 12.03 7.24 15.28
CA PRO A 4 12.75 6.13 14.66
C PRO A 4 11.78 5.04 14.20
N CYS A 5 12.03 4.44 13.03
CA CYS A 5 11.27 3.30 12.53
C CYS A 5 11.59 2.04 13.34
N THR A 6 10.58 1.23 13.56
CA THR A 6 10.60 0.03 14.39
C THR A 6 9.93 -1.14 13.67
N THR A 7 10.16 -2.36 14.18
CA THR A 7 9.48 -3.56 13.68
C THR A 7 7.96 -3.47 13.83
N GLY A 8 7.46 -2.74 14.84
CA GLY A 8 6.03 -2.44 15.00
C GLY A 8 5.44 -1.65 13.83
N ASP A 9 6.19 -0.68 13.29
CA ASP A 9 5.71 0.16 12.18
C ASP A 9 5.47 -0.67 10.89
N ILE A 10 6.08 -1.86 10.74
CA ILE A 10 5.80 -2.80 9.62
C ILE A 10 4.36 -3.34 9.68
N PHE A 11 3.85 -3.58 10.89
CA PHE A 11 2.52 -4.12 11.13
C PHE A 11 1.47 -3.01 11.24
N ASP A 12 1.82 -1.84 11.80
CA ASP A 12 0.92 -0.69 11.88
C ASP A 12 0.47 -0.22 10.50
N MET A 13 1.36 -0.26 9.49
CA MET A 13 1.00 0.10 8.12
C MET A 13 -0.13 -0.75 7.55
N GLU A 14 -0.19 -2.04 7.87
CA GLU A 14 -1.30 -2.91 7.43
C GLU A 14 -2.62 -2.45 8.01
N LYS A 15 -2.62 -2.12 9.30
CA LYS A 15 -3.80 -1.63 10.00
C LYS A 15 -4.28 -0.32 9.39
N ASP A 16 -3.36 0.61 9.13
CA ASP A 16 -3.69 1.92 8.55
C ASP A 16 -4.33 1.77 7.16
N VAL A 17 -3.75 0.90 6.32
CA VAL A 17 -4.25 0.58 4.97
C VAL A 17 -5.67 -0.03 5.04
N MET A 18 -5.88 -1.03 5.90
CA MET A 18 -7.19 -1.67 6.06
C MET A 18 -8.25 -0.71 6.62
N CYS A 19 -7.88 0.13 7.60
CA CYS A 19 -8.76 1.15 8.14
C CYS A 19 -9.14 2.20 7.10
N PHE A 20 -8.18 2.65 6.29
CA PHE A 20 -8.46 3.56 5.18
C PHE A 20 -9.50 2.97 4.22
N TYR A 21 -9.35 1.71 3.82
CA TYR A 21 -10.30 1.08 2.90
C TYR A 21 -11.69 0.88 3.49
N ASP A 22 -11.81 0.45 4.75
CA ASP A 22 -13.12 0.35 5.41
C ASP A 22 -13.83 1.71 5.46
N ASN A 23 -13.09 2.78 5.77
CA ASN A 23 -13.62 4.14 5.74
C ASN A 23 -14.04 4.57 4.33
N LEU A 24 -13.23 4.26 3.32
CA LEU A 24 -13.53 4.56 1.91
C LEU A 24 -14.82 3.85 1.48
N LEU A 25 -14.94 2.54 1.76
CA LEU A 25 -16.13 1.75 1.44
C LEU A 25 -17.41 2.33 2.05
N ARG A 26 -17.34 2.89 3.26
CA ARG A 26 -18.47 3.57 3.92
C ARG A 26 -18.82 4.92 3.31
N SER A 27 -17.82 5.63 2.78
CA SER A 27 -18.01 6.96 2.17
C SER A 27 -18.67 6.92 0.80
N MET A 28 -18.65 5.78 0.11
CA MET A 28 -19.25 5.59 -1.22
C MET A 28 -20.79 5.51 -1.22
N ASN A 29 -21.45 5.90 -0.13
CA ASN A 29 -22.90 5.92 -0.06
C ASN A 29 -23.46 6.96 -1.04
N GLY A 30 -24.21 6.52 -2.05
CA GLY A 30 -24.75 7.36 -3.12
C GLY A 30 -24.09 7.17 -4.49
N LEU A 31 -23.02 6.36 -4.60
CA LEU A 31 -22.48 5.92 -5.88
C LEU A 31 -23.30 4.79 -6.49
N HIS A 32 -23.26 4.66 -7.81
CA HIS A 32 -23.84 3.55 -8.54
C HIS A 32 -23.02 2.26 -8.36
N GLU A 33 -23.67 1.10 -8.50
CA GLU A 33 -23.03 -0.20 -8.29
C GLU A 33 -21.79 -0.42 -9.18
N GLY A 34 -21.82 0.04 -10.42
CA GLY A 34 -20.67 -0.04 -11.34
C GLY A 34 -19.43 0.70 -10.80
N GLU A 35 -19.61 1.94 -10.33
CA GLU A 35 -18.54 2.77 -9.77
C GLU A 35 -17.98 2.14 -8.48
N ILE A 36 -18.85 1.57 -7.65
CA ILE A 36 -18.44 0.86 -6.43
C ILE A 36 -17.57 -0.36 -6.77
N LEU A 37 -17.92 -1.12 -7.82
CA LEU A 37 -17.15 -2.28 -8.25
C LEU A 37 -15.76 -1.88 -8.77
N GLU A 38 -15.67 -0.80 -9.54
CA GLU A 38 -14.39 -0.28 -10.04
C GLU A 38 -13.47 0.21 -8.91
N ILE A 39 -14.01 0.98 -7.96
CA ILE A 39 -13.24 1.44 -6.79
C ILE A 39 -12.76 0.25 -5.95
N ARG A 40 -13.59 -0.77 -5.77
CA ARG A 40 -13.18 -2.02 -5.09
C ARG A 40 -12.02 -2.69 -5.82
N ALA A 41 -12.07 -2.80 -7.14
CA ALA A 41 -10.98 -3.40 -7.93
C ALA A 41 -9.66 -2.65 -7.72
N ILE A 42 -9.66 -1.32 -7.79
CA ILE A 42 -8.48 -0.49 -7.52
C ILE A 42 -7.94 -0.72 -6.10
N VAL A 43 -8.83 -0.72 -5.11
CA VAL A 43 -8.47 -0.97 -3.71
C VAL A 43 -7.80 -2.34 -3.56
N TYR A 44 -8.34 -3.39 -4.20
CA TYR A 44 -7.72 -4.72 -4.17
C TYR A 44 -6.32 -4.72 -4.76
N GLU A 45 -6.07 -4.01 -5.87
CA GLU A 45 -4.73 -3.91 -6.44
C GLU A 45 -3.73 -3.26 -5.48
N VAL A 46 -4.10 -2.15 -4.84
CA VAL A 46 -3.23 -1.49 -3.86
C VAL A 46 -2.95 -2.40 -2.66
N ILE A 47 -3.95 -3.14 -2.16
CA ILE A 47 -3.75 -4.14 -1.10
C ILE A 47 -2.71 -5.18 -1.53
N VAL A 48 -2.80 -5.71 -2.76
CA VAL A 48 -1.87 -6.71 -3.27
C VAL A 48 -0.44 -6.16 -3.37
N ILE A 49 -0.28 -4.94 -3.88
CA ILE A 49 1.02 -4.25 -3.95
C ILE A 49 1.60 -4.07 -2.55
N PHE A 50 0.80 -3.54 -1.62
CA PHE A 50 1.21 -3.37 -0.22
C PHE A 50 1.69 -4.69 0.39
N ARG A 51 0.90 -5.77 0.26
CA ARG A 51 1.24 -7.09 0.80
C ARG A 51 2.54 -7.65 0.23
N THR A 52 2.77 -7.42 -1.06
CA THR A 52 4.00 -7.83 -1.74
C THR A 52 5.21 -7.10 -1.14
N LEU A 53 5.13 -5.77 -1.05
CA LEU A 53 6.20 -4.94 -0.46
C LEU A 53 6.43 -5.26 1.03
N GLN A 54 5.35 -5.48 1.80
CA GLN A 54 5.42 -5.88 3.20
C GLN A 54 6.14 -7.22 3.37
N SER A 55 5.84 -8.20 2.53
CA SER A 55 6.52 -9.51 2.53
C SER A 55 8.00 -9.39 2.19
N GLU A 56 8.37 -8.53 1.22
CA GLU A 56 9.77 -8.26 0.88
C GLU A 56 10.52 -7.60 2.05
N LEU A 57 9.93 -6.60 2.69
CA LEU A 57 10.51 -5.93 3.85
C LEU A 57 10.68 -6.90 5.02
N ILE A 58 9.65 -7.67 5.38
CA ILE A 58 9.71 -8.70 6.42
C ILE A 58 10.84 -9.70 6.11
N SER A 59 10.95 -10.14 4.86
CA SER A 59 12.00 -11.08 4.44
C SER A 59 13.40 -10.46 4.51
N ALA A 60 13.55 -9.18 4.16
CA ALA A 60 14.81 -8.46 4.30
C ALA A 60 15.23 -8.34 5.77
N VAL A 61 14.31 -7.91 6.64
CA VAL A 61 14.53 -7.77 8.09
C VAL A 61 14.88 -9.11 8.72
N ALA A 62 14.20 -10.19 8.34
CA ALA A 62 14.47 -11.55 8.83
C ALA A 62 15.91 -11.96 8.51
N ARG A 63 16.32 -11.78 7.24
CA ARG A 63 17.65 -12.15 6.76
C ARG A 63 18.77 -11.36 7.44
N HIS A 64 18.63 -10.05 7.57
CA HIS A 64 19.64 -9.22 8.23
C HIS A 64 19.85 -9.62 9.69
N ARG A 65 18.79 -10.08 10.35
CA ARG A 65 18.81 -10.46 11.77
C ARG A 65 19.12 -11.94 12.00
N GLY A 66 19.28 -12.74 10.95
CA GLY A 66 19.50 -14.19 11.06
C GLY A 66 18.30 -14.95 11.65
N LEU A 67 17.09 -14.42 11.46
CA LEU A 67 15.85 -14.98 12.00
C LEU A 67 15.03 -15.67 10.91
N LYS A 68 14.18 -16.63 11.31
CA LYS A 68 13.10 -17.09 10.46
C LYS A 68 11.99 -16.04 10.44
N ILE A 69 11.28 -15.92 9.32
CA ILE A 69 10.16 -14.96 9.19
C ILE A 69 9.13 -15.11 10.33
N ARG A 70 8.81 -16.34 10.73
CA ARG A 70 7.89 -16.63 11.83
C ARG A 70 8.38 -16.18 13.21
N GLU A 71 9.67 -15.92 13.37
CA GLU A 71 10.28 -15.47 14.63
C GLU A 71 10.26 -13.93 14.74
N LEU A 72 10.04 -13.23 13.61
CA LEU A 72 10.00 -11.78 13.55
C LEU A 72 8.82 -11.18 14.33
N ILE A 73 7.68 -11.89 14.38
CA ILE A 73 6.51 -11.50 15.17
C ILE A 73 6.77 -11.54 16.69
N LEU A 74 7.83 -12.25 17.11
CA LEU A 74 8.21 -12.40 18.51
C LEU A 74 9.21 -11.32 18.95
N LEU A 75 9.71 -10.51 18.02
CA LEU A 75 10.55 -9.36 18.36
C LEU A 75 9.74 -8.30 19.09
N ASP A 76 10.38 -7.63 20.04
CA ASP A 76 9.81 -6.41 20.65
C ASP A 76 9.47 -5.43 19.52
N GLN A 77 8.22 -4.97 19.47
CA GLN A 77 7.73 -4.05 18.45
C GLN A 77 8.47 -2.71 18.47
N ASN A 78 9.17 -2.37 19.56
CA ASN A 78 10.02 -1.17 19.67
C ASN A 78 11.44 -1.39 19.13
N THR A 79 11.75 -2.60 18.64
CA THR A 79 13.06 -2.89 18.06
C THR A 79 13.28 -2.01 16.85
N LYS A 80 14.34 -1.19 16.88
CA LYS A 80 14.67 -0.27 15.79
C LYS A 80 15.05 -1.04 14.53
N LEU A 81 14.58 -0.53 13.40
CA LEU A 81 15.00 -0.98 12.08
C LEU A 81 16.40 -0.43 11.76
N GLU A 82 17.19 -1.20 11.01
CA GLU A 82 18.44 -0.71 10.43
C GLU A 82 18.18 0.38 9.38
N THR A 83 19.19 1.18 9.03
CA THR A 83 19.03 2.31 8.10
C THR A 83 18.43 1.90 6.75
N SER A 84 18.85 0.75 6.20
CA SER A 84 18.33 0.23 4.93
C SER A 84 16.88 -0.27 5.06
N GLU A 85 16.53 -0.93 6.16
CA GLU A 85 15.19 -1.40 6.49
C GLU A 85 14.23 -0.21 6.67
N ALA A 86 14.66 0.81 7.42
CA ALA A 86 13.90 2.03 7.64
C ALA A 86 13.70 2.80 6.33
N ALA A 87 14.71 2.90 5.47
CA ALA A 87 14.58 3.54 4.16
C ALA A 87 13.57 2.82 3.26
N LEU A 88 13.57 1.49 3.25
CA LEU A 88 12.61 0.68 2.50
C LEU A 88 11.18 0.87 3.06
N LEU A 89 11.00 0.81 4.38
CA LEU A 89 9.72 1.07 5.04
C LEU A 89 9.18 2.46 4.69
N MET A 90 10.01 3.50 4.78
CA MET A 90 9.63 4.88 4.47
C MET A 90 9.24 5.05 2.99
N LYS A 91 9.96 4.40 2.07
CA LYS A 91 9.62 4.39 0.65
C LYS A 91 8.27 3.73 0.41
N MET A 92 8.03 2.56 1.01
CA MET A 92 6.75 1.85 0.92
C MET A 92 5.61 2.71 1.45
N LYS A 93 5.80 3.33 2.61
CA LYS A 93 4.80 4.23 3.21
C LYS A 93 4.46 5.39 2.28
N GLY A 94 5.46 6.06 1.72
CA GLY A 94 5.23 7.16 0.79
C GLY A 94 4.43 6.74 -0.46
N LEU A 95 4.67 5.55 -0.99
CA LEU A 95 3.92 5.01 -2.13
C LEU A 95 2.46 4.75 -1.77
N ILE A 96 2.20 4.17 -0.61
CA ILE A 96 0.84 3.85 -0.13
C ILE A 96 0.08 5.14 0.21
N ASP A 97 0.71 6.08 0.91
CA ASP A 97 0.11 7.37 1.25
C ASP A 97 -0.31 8.13 -0.03
N MET A 98 0.51 8.08 -1.07
CA MET A 98 0.19 8.66 -2.38
C MET A 98 -1.02 7.95 -3.02
N GLN A 99 -1.00 6.62 -3.11
CA GLN A 99 -2.08 5.83 -3.73
C GLN A 99 -3.42 6.00 -2.99
N THR A 100 -3.39 5.99 -1.66
CA THR A 100 -4.60 6.20 -0.85
C THR A 100 -5.17 7.61 -1.05
N SER A 101 -4.31 8.65 -1.13
CA SER A 101 -4.75 10.02 -1.43
C SER A 101 -5.36 10.16 -2.83
N GLU A 102 -4.76 9.54 -3.85
CA GLU A 102 -5.29 9.57 -5.23
C GLU A 102 -6.68 8.94 -5.32
N ILE A 103 -6.86 7.76 -4.72
CA ILE A 103 -8.15 7.07 -4.68
C ILE A 103 -9.19 7.93 -3.95
N GLN A 104 -8.83 8.50 -2.79
CA GLN A 104 -9.76 9.36 -2.05
C GLN A 104 -10.17 10.60 -2.84
N GLY A 105 -9.25 11.18 -3.62
CA GLY A 105 -9.54 12.28 -4.54
C GLY A 105 -10.57 11.88 -5.58
N ALA A 106 -10.34 10.77 -6.29
CA ALA A 106 -11.25 10.31 -7.34
C ALA A 106 -12.66 9.96 -6.82
N VAL A 107 -12.76 9.37 -5.62
CA VAL A 107 -14.08 9.13 -4.99
C VAL A 107 -14.81 10.43 -4.70
N LYS A 108 -14.13 11.47 -4.21
CA LYS A 108 -14.75 12.79 -3.99
C LYS A 108 -15.23 13.42 -5.30
N ASP A 109 -14.43 13.31 -6.36
CA ASP A 109 -14.76 13.87 -7.67
C ASP A 109 -16.00 13.17 -8.26
N LEU A 110 -16.04 11.83 -8.20
CA LEU A 110 -17.22 11.02 -8.58
C LEU A 110 -18.47 11.48 -7.83
N MET A 111 -18.40 11.55 -6.50
CA MET A 111 -19.54 11.95 -5.66
C MET A 111 -20.03 13.37 -5.93
N SER A 112 -19.17 14.24 -6.48
CA SER A 112 -19.51 15.62 -6.84
C SER A 112 -20.10 15.76 -8.26
N GLY A 113 -20.21 14.66 -9.02
CA GLY A 113 -20.73 14.66 -10.38
C GLY A 113 -19.77 15.27 -11.41
N VAL A 114 -18.48 15.42 -11.07
CA VAL A 114 -17.44 15.83 -12.02
C VAL A 114 -17.12 14.62 -12.90
N ALA A 115 -17.20 14.78 -14.22
CA ALA A 115 -17.00 13.67 -15.17
C ALA A 115 -15.63 13.00 -14.97
N VAL A 116 -15.65 11.69 -14.73
CA VAL A 116 -14.47 10.95 -14.27
C VAL A 116 -13.75 10.27 -15.42
N VAL A 117 -12.72 10.97 -15.90
CA VAL A 117 -11.62 10.37 -16.67
C VAL A 117 -10.59 9.72 -15.71
N GLY A 118 -10.66 10.05 -14.42
CA GLY A 118 -9.60 9.77 -13.44
C GLY A 118 -9.49 8.32 -12.93
N LEU A 119 -10.56 7.51 -12.91
CA LEU A 119 -10.47 6.16 -12.35
C LEU A 119 -9.61 5.21 -13.20
N GLU A 120 -9.76 5.27 -14.52
CA GLU A 120 -8.91 4.52 -15.45
C GLU A 120 -7.45 5.01 -15.44
N GLU A 121 -7.22 6.30 -15.21
CA GLU A 121 -5.86 6.84 -15.05
C GLU A 121 -5.21 6.38 -13.75
N ILE A 122 -5.98 6.31 -12.65
CA ILE A 122 -5.53 5.74 -11.38
C ILE A 122 -5.21 4.24 -11.54
N LEU A 123 -6.03 3.48 -12.27
CA LEU A 123 -5.71 2.08 -12.60
C LEU A 123 -4.40 1.95 -13.40
N LYS A 124 -4.12 2.87 -14.32
CA LYS A 124 -2.86 2.88 -15.07
C LYS A 124 -1.64 3.21 -14.20
N THR A 125 -1.77 4.13 -13.24
CA THR A 125 -0.68 4.46 -12.30
C THR A 125 -0.49 3.40 -11.23
N VAL A 126 -1.57 2.80 -10.73
CA VAL A 126 -1.59 1.77 -9.68
C VAL A 126 -1.15 0.40 -10.22
N GLY A 127 -1.70 -0.05 -11.36
CA GLY A 127 -1.59 -1.43 -11.82
C GLY A 127 -0.32 -1.80 -12.62
N ILE A 128 0.40 -0.84 -13.21
CA ILE A 128 1.44 -1.17 -14.23
C ILE A 128 2.86 -0.75 -13.82
N SER A 129 3.02 0.20 -12.90
CA SER A 129 4.33 0.83 -12.66
C SER A 129 5.25 0.07 -11.70
N MET A 130 4.73 -0.84 -10.87
CA MET A 130 5.49 -1.47 -9.78
C MET A 130 5.78 -2.96 -9.95
N LEU A 131 5.14 -3.67 -10.88
CA LEU A 131 5.62 -4.98 -11.27
C LEU A 131 6.89 -4.77 -12.10
N PRO A 132 8.04 -5.38 -11.75
CA PRO A 132 9.18 -5.34 -12.64
C PRO A 132 8.70 -5.88 -13.98
N ARG A 133 8.74 -5.05 -15.01
CA ARG A 133 8.73 -5.57 -16.37
C ARG A 133 9.91 -6.53 -16.36
N GLY A 134 9.60 -7.82 -16.35
CA GLY A 134 10.61 -8.85 -16.54
C GLY A 134 11.50 -8.34 -17.65
N ALA A 135 12.80 -8.27 -17.38
CA ALA A 135 13.76 -8.01 -18.42
C ALA A 135 13.42 -9.00 -19.54
N ASN A 136 12.74 -8.53 -20.58
CA ASN A 136 12.54 -9.28 -21.80
C ASN A 136 13.94 -9.32 -22.40
N ASN A 137 14.68 -10.34 -22.00
CA ASN A 137 15.81 -10.84 -22.72
C ASN A 137 15.34 -11.10 -24.15
N GLY A 138 16.12 -10.56 -25.08
CA GLY A 138 15.72 -10.26 -26.44
C GLY A 138 15.08 -11.39 -27.21
N HIS A 139 14.32 -10.98 -28.23
CA HIS A 139 14.32 -11.56 -29.56
C HIS A 139 14.19 -10.40 -30.56
#